data_AF-A0A519VP40-F1
#
_entry.id   AF-A0A519VP40-F1
#
_cell.length_a   1.000
_cell.length_b   1.000
_cell.length_c   1.000
_cell.angle_alpha   90.00
_cell.angle_beta   90.00
_cell.angle_gamma   90.00
#
_symmetry.space_group_name_H-M   'P 1'
#
loop_
_entity.id
_entity.type
_entity.pdbx_description
1 polymer ?
#
loop_
_entity_poly.entity_id
_entity_poly.type
_entity_poly.pdbx_seq_one_letter_code
_entity_poly.pdbx_strand_id
1 'polypeptide(L)'
;MKKEDIIFSDWHRWLFGMAPPSFTGEVAIRAVVIFVVMLVIVRWLGRRMKGQLSVGELAVILTLGAMIAGPLQIPTAGLLPSVVILLAVLGMHRLSNWLAFKYRPVELAQQGDLVLLVRNGCLELAAMQQQALSQEQLFGMLRNEQIAQLGELKRVYLEANGRVSFYKLPKPQPGLSILPRPAAAAPAPAGPLPEQRVCATCGLVASPTDHAGTHCRRCGADNWLPATL
;
A
#
# COMPACT_ATOMS: atom_id res chain seq x y z
N MET A 1 4.69 -4.85 41.65
CA MET A 1 5.60 -6.02 41.67
C MET A 1 6.76 -5.66 42.58
N LYS A 2 6.91 -6.34 43.72
CA LYS A 2 7.98 -6.00 44.68
C LYS A 2 9.30 -6.59 44.17
N LYS A 3 10.43 -5.92 44.45
CA LYS A 3 11.77 -6.33 44.01
C LYS A 3 12.21 -7.70 44.58
N GLU A 4 11.52 -8.13 45.63
CA GLU A 4 11.68 -9.36 46.39
C GLU A 4 11.14 -10.59 45.64
N ASP A 5 10.33 -10.39 44.60
CA ASP A 5 9.70 -11.46 43.83
C ASP A 5 10.53 -11.90 42.62
N ILE A 6 11.76 -11.43 42.39
CA ILE A 6 12.56 -11.81 41.22
C ILE A 6 13.67 -12.78 41.66
N ILE A 7 13.28 -14.04 41.88
CA ILE A 7 14.19 -15.13 42.22
C ILE A 7 14.51 -15.91 40.94
N PHE A 8 15.76 -15.88 40.51
CA PHE A 8 16.25 -16.55 39.29
C PHE A 8 16.33 -18.09 39.42
N SER A 9 16.37 -18.61 40.65
CA SER A 9 16.47 -20.05 40.92
C SER A 9 15.12 -20.78 40.95
N ASP A 10 14.00 -20.06 40.84
CA ASP A 10 12.65 -20.64 40.88
C ASP A 10 12.18 -21.08 39.49
N TRP A 11 12.82 -22.12 38.96
CA TRP A 11 12.53 -22.69 37.64
C TRP A 11 11.09 -23.17 37.51
N HIS A 12 10.47 -23.61 38.62
CA HIS A 12 9.07 -24.05 38.62
C HIS A 12 8.13 -22.88 38.35
N ARG A 13 8.33 -21.74 39.03
CA ARG A 13 7.57 -20.51 38.77
C ARG A 13 7.86 -19.93 37.38
N TRP A 14 9.08 -20.09 36.87
CA TRP A 14 9.42 -19.67 35.51
C TRP A 14 8.70 -20.51 34.45
N LEU A 15 8.57 -21.82 34.65
CA LEU A 15 7.99 -22.73 33.66
C LEU A 15 6.46 -22.83 33.75
N PHE A 16 5.89 -22.90 34.95
CA PHE A 16 4.45 -23.11 35.18
C PHE A 16 3.72 -21.86 35.69
N GLY A 17 4.46 -20.80 36.04
CA GLY A 17 3.86 -19.59 36.61
C GLY A 17 3.13 -19.87 37.92
N MET A 18 2.04 -19.15 38.15
CA MET A 18 1.13 -19.35 39.29
C MET A 18 -0.08 -20.24 38.92
N ALA A 19 -0.14 -20.77 37.70
CA ALA A 19 -1.27 -21.55 37.23
C ALA A 19 -1.09 -23.04 37.55
N PRO A 20 -2.18 -23.79 37.83
CA PRO A 20 -2.10 -25.24 38.05
C PRO A 20 -1.53 -25.95 36.81
N PRO A 21 -0.65 -26.96 36.95
CA PRO A 21 -0.09 -27.69 35.80
C PRO A 21 -1.15 -28.32 34.89
N SER A 22 -2.30 -28.71 35.43
CA SER A 22 -3.46 -29.23 34.68
C SER A 22 -4.06 -28.21 33.70
N PHE A 23 -3.94 -26.92 33.98
CA PHE A 23 -4.39 -25.86 33.08
C PHE A 23 -3.62 -25.89 31.75
N THR A 24 -2.35 -26.31 31.75
CA THR A 24 -1.54 -26.43 30.53
C THR A 24 -2.19 -27.34 29.48
N GLY A 25 -2.78 -28.46 29.91
CA GLY A 25 -3.51 -29.38 29.03
C GLY A 25 -4.80 -28.77 28.49
N GLU A 26 -5.51 -28.03 29.32
CA GLU A 26 -6.70 -27.27 28.89
C GLU A 26 -6.33 -26.20 27.85
N VAL A 27 -5.22 -25.49 28.05
CA VAL A 27 -4.71 -24.49 27.08
C VAL A 27 -4.42 -25.13 25.73
N ALA A 28 -3.84 -26.33 25.70
CA ALA A 28 -3.59 -27.05 24.44
C ALA A 28 -4.90 -27.33 23.68
N ILE A 29 -5.95 -27.79 24.37
CA ILE A 29 -7.27 -28.04 23.77
C ILE A 29 -7.91 -26.72 23.31
N ARG A 30 -7.90 -25.67 24.15
CA ARG A 30 -8.42 -24.33 23.80
C ARG A 30 -7.70 -23.78 22.57
N ALA A 31 -6.38 -23.97 22.45
CA ALA A 31 -5.57 -23.53 21.32
C ALA A 31 -5.98 -24.23 20.02
N VAL A 32 -6.21 -25.55 20.04
CA VAL A 32 -6.68 -26.30 18.86
C VAL A 32 -8.05 -25.79 18.41
N VAL A 33 -8.99 -25.58 19.34
CA VAL A 33 -10.33 -25.07 19.01
C VAL A 33 -10.24 -23.67 18.38
N ILE A 34 -9.49 -22.75 18.98
CA ILE A 34 -9.31 -21.41 18.42
C ILE A 34 -8.63 -21.46 17.05
N PHE A 35 -7.62 -22.31 16.88
CA PHE A 35 -6.93 -22.44 15.60
C PHE A 35 -7.89 -22.85 14.49
N VAL A 36 -8.76 -23.84 14.73
CA VAL A 36 -9.79 -24.25 13.77
C VAL A 36 -10.76 -23.10 13.46
N VAL A 37 -11.25 -22.39 14.48
CA VAL A 37 -12.13 -21.23 14.29
C VAL A 37 -11.44 -20.14 13.47
N MET A 38 -10.17 -19.84 13.76
CA MET A 38 -9.38 -18.85 13.04
C MET A 38 -9.17 -19.25 11.58
N LEU A 39 -8.90 -20.53 11.29
CA LEU A 39 -8.82 -21.04 9.91
C LEU A 39 -10.13 -20.82 9.15
N VAL A 40 -11.27 -21.10 9.77
CA VAL A 40 -12.60 -20.83 9.15
C VAL A 40 -12.76 -19.34 8.83
N ILE A 41 -12.36 -18.48 9.75
CA ILE A 41 -12.49 -17.02 9.60
C ILE A 41 -11.58 -16.48 8.50
N VAL A 42 -10.31 -16.89 8.47
CA VAL A 42 -9.37 -16.51 7.41
C VAL A 42 -9.86 -17.04 6.06
N ARG A 43 -10.41 -18.26 6.02
CA ARG A 43 -11.02 -18.84 4.81
C ARG A 43 -12.21 -18.00 4.33
N TRP A 44 -12.99 -17.45 5.27
CA TRP A 44 -14.12 -16.57 4.99
C TRP A 44 -13.72 -15.14 4.65
N LEU A 45 -12.55 -14.65 5.06
CA LEU A 45 -12.06 -13.32 4.69
C LEU A 45 -11.86 -13.18 3.17
N GLY A 46 -11.71 -14.30 2.46
CA GLY A 46 -11.81 -14.41 1.00
C GLY A 46 -10.49 -14.81 0.33
N ARG A 47 -10.57 -15.29 -0.92
CA ARG A 47 -9.40 -15.56 -1.77
C ARG A 47 -9.14 -14.34 -2.66
N ARG A 48 -8.34 -13.37 -2.22
CA ARG A 48 -7.85 -12.36 -3.16
C ARG A 48 -6.74 -12.98 -4.01
N MET A 49 -7.06 -13.35 -5.25
CA MET A 49 -6.21 -13.99 -6.26
C MET A 49 -4.89 -13.25 -6.61
N LYS A 50 -4.52 -12.17 -5.92
CA LYS A 50 -3.29 -11.38 -6.16
C LYS A 50 -2.38 -11.18 -4.94
N GLY A 51 -2.60 -11.90 -3.83
CA GLY A 51 -1.59 -12.04 -2.77
C GLY A 51 -1.34 -10.82 -1.87
N GLN A 52 -2.14 -9.77 -1.92
CA GLN A 52 -2.03 -8.62 -1.01
C GLN A 52 -3.28 -8.46 -0.16
N LEU A 53 -3.09 -8.44 1.17
CA LEU A 53 -4.13 -8.11 2.14
C LEU A 53 -4.41 -6.61 2.06
N SER A 54 -5.69 -6.23 2.10
CA SER A 54 -6.07 -4.84 2.31
C SER A 54 -5.73 -4.39 3.73
N VAL A 55 -5.59 -3.08 3.93
CA VAL A 55 -5.35 -2.48 5.25
C VAL A 55 -6.43 -2.91 6.25
N GLY A 56 -7.69 -3.00 5.82
CA GLY A 56 -8.80 -3.47 6.65
C GLY A 56 -8.67 -4.94 7.08
N GLU A 57 -8.26 -5.83 6.17
CA GLU A 57 -8.02 -7.25 6.50
C GLU A 57 -6.85 -7.42 7.47
N LEU A 58 -5.79 -6.62 7.29
CA LEU A 58 -4.66 -6.60 8.21
C LEU A 58 -5.10 -6.14 9.61
N ALA A 59 -5.90 -5.05 9.70
CA ALA A 59 -6.44 -4.56 10.95
C ALA A 59 -7.31 -5.61 11.68
N VAL A 60 -8.13 -6.35 10.92
CA VAL A 60 -8.92 -7.46 11.47
C VAL A 60 -7.99 -8.53 12.02
N ILE A 61 -7.06 -9.07 11.22
CA ILE A 61 -6.13 -10.14 11.64
C ILE A 61 -5.38 -9.76 12.93
N LEU A 62 -4.88 -8.51 13.00
CA LEU A 62 -4.19 -8.00 14.19
C LEU A 62 -5.11 -7.95 15.42
N THR A 63 -6.34 -7.46 15.24
CA THR A 63 -7.34 -7.42 16.31
C THR A 63 -7.66 -8.82 16.80
N LEU A 64 -7.93 -9.76 15.89
CA LEU A 64 -8.25 -11.16 16.23
C LEU A 64 -7.12 -11.82 17.04
N GLY A 65 -5.87 -11.61 16.64
CA GLY A 65 -4.71 -12.11 17.37
C GLY A 65 -4.68 -11.63 18.82
N ALA A 66 -4.97 -10.35 19.06
CA ALA A 66 -5.04 -9.78 20.42
C ALA A 66 -6.19 -10.38 21.24
N MET A 67 -7.35 -10.65 20.63
CA MET A 67 -8.53 -11.18 21.34
C MET A 67 -8.39 -12.65 21.76
N ILE A 68 -7.59 -13.42 21.01
CA ILE A 68 -7.35 -14.84 21.24
C ILE A 68 -6.45 -15.06 22.48
N ALA A 69 -5.52 -14.14 22.75
CA ALA A 69 -4.55 -14.29 23.84
C ALA A 69 -5.22 -14.44 25.21
N GLY A 70 -6.30 -13.69 25.47
CA GLY A 70 -6.99 -13.69 26.76
C GLY A 70 -7.49 -15.07 27.21
N PRO A 71 -8.40 -15.73 26.46
CA PRO A 71 -8.90 -17.06 26.81
C PRO A 71 -7.86 -18.17 26.84
N LEU A 72 -6.73 -18.01 26.16
CA LEU A 72 -5.65 -18.98 26.17
C LEU A 72 -4.74 -18.82 27.38
N GLN A 73 -4.59 -17.61 27.91
CA GLN A 73 -3.63 -17.33 28.99
C GLN A 73 -4.28 -17.21 30.37
N ILE A 74 -5.56 -16.85 30.43
CA ILE A 74 -6.26 -16.57 31.68
C ILE A 74 -7.16 -17.76 32.04
N PRO A 75 -6.90 -18.48 33.16
CA PRO A 75 -7.69 -19.64 33.55
C PRO A 75 -9.18 -19.37 33.74
N THR A 76 -9.50 -18.19 34.27
CA THR A 76 -10.87 -17.75 34.55
C THR A 76 -11.62 -17.23 33.32
N ALA A 77 -10.92 -17.02 32.20
CA ALA A 77 -11.55 -16.54 30.98
C ALA A 77 -12.17 -17.71 30.20
N GLY A 78 -13.46 -17.62 29.92
CA GLY A 78 -14.16 -18.57 29.05
C GLY A 78 -13.85 -18.33 27.57
N LEU A 79 -13.98 -19.37 26.75
CA LEU A 79 -13.74 -19.29 25.31
C LEU A 79 -14.90 -18.61 24.55
N LEU A 80 -16.14 -18.80 25.03
CA LEU A 80 -17.35 -18.35 24.35
C LEU A 80 -17.39 -16.84 24.10
N PRO A 81 -17.06 -15.95 25.08
CA PRO A 81 -17.04 -14.51 24.83
C PRO A 81 -16.09 -14.12 23.69
N SER A 82 -14.89 -14.71 23.62
CA SER A 82 -13.96 -14.41 22.53
C SER A 82 -14.43 -14.92 21.19
N VAL A 83 -15.09 -16.07 21.12
CA VAL A 83 -15.71 -16.56 19.87
C VAL A 83 -16.82 -15.61 19.42
N VAL A 84 -17.66 -15.13 20.33
CA VAL A 84 -18.73 -14.16 20.00
C VAL A 84 -18.13 -12.85 19.48
N ILE A 85 -17.10 -12.31 20.12
CA ILE A 85 -16.48 -11.06 19.65
C ILE A 85 -15.78 -11.26 18.30
N LEU A 86 -15.09 -12.38 18.12
CA LEU A 86 -14.43 -12.77 16.88
C LEU A 86 -15.44 -12.86 15.71
N LEU A 87 -16.61 -13.46 15.94
CA LEU A 87 -17.71 -13.48 14.97
C LEU A 87 -18.30 -12.09 14.72
N ALA A 88 -18.45 -11.26 15.75
CA ALA A 88 -18.96 -9.90 15.64
C ALA A 88 -18.02 -8.99 14.81
N VAL A 89 -16.70 -9.07 15.03
CA VAL A 89 -15.69 -8.35 14.25
C VAL A 89 -15.72 -8.79 12.79
N LEU A 90 -15.81 -10.09 12.53
CA LEU A 90 -15.95 -10.60 11.17
C LEU A 90 -17.25 -10.12 10.50
N GLY A 91 -18.36 -10.14 11.24
CA GLY A 91 -19.65 -9.61 10.80
C GLY A 91 -19.56 -8.12 10.45
N MET A 92 -18.89 -7.33 11.28
CA MET A 92 -18.65 -5.90 11.05
C MET A 92 -17.79 -5.67 9.80
N HIS A 93 -16.71 -6.44 9.61
CA HIS A 93 -15.88 -6.36 8.42
C HIS A 93 -16.69 -6.71 7.15
N ARG A 94 -17.53 -7.75 7.21
CA ARG A 94 -18.43 -8.12 6.11
C ARG A 94 -19.47 -7.04 5.82
N LEU A 95 -20.08 -6.47 6.85
CA LEU A 95 -21.03 -5.38 6.72
C LEU A 95 -20.36 -4.16 6.09
N SER A 96 -19.16 -3.80 6.54
CA SER A 96 -18.35 -2.72 5.99
C SER A 96 -18.09 -2.92 4.49
N ASN A 97 -17.66 -4.11 4.07
CA ASN A 97 -17.42 -4.42 2.67
C ASN A 97 -18.72 -4.42 1.84
N TRP A 98 -19.83 -4.89 2.41
CA TRP A 98 -21.13 -4.84 1.75
C TRP A 98 -21.65 -3.41 1.61
N LEU A 99 -21.44 -2.56 2.61
CA LEU A 99 -21.75 -1.13 2.55
C LEU A 99 -20.92 -0.42 1.49
N ALA A 100 -19.62 -0.73 1.39
CA ALA A 100 -18.77 -0.22 0.32
C ALA A 100 -19.27 -0.67 -1.06
N PHE A 101 -19.67 -1.94 -1.21
CA PHE A 101 -20.26 -2.44 -2.46
C PHE A 101 -21.58 -1.75 -2.83
N LYS A 102 -22.42 -1.44 -1.84
CA LYS A 102 -23.74 -0.84 -2.07
C LYS A 102 -23.69 0.69 -2.25
N TYR A 103 -22.78 1.38 -1.56
CA TYR A 103 -22.74 2.83 -1.47
C TYR A 103 -21.39 3.37 -1.95
N ARG A 104 -21.39 4.02 -3.12
CA ARG A 104 -20.21 4.67 -3.70
C ARG A 104 -19.47 5.63 -2.75
N PRO A 105 -20.13 6.45 -1.92
CA PRO A 105 -19.41 7.29 -0.95
C PRO A 105 -18.61 6.49 0.08
N VAL A 106 -19.10 5.32 0.49
CA VAL A 106 -18.40 4.42 1.43
C VAL A 106 -17.23 3.74 0.73
N GLU A 107 -17.42 3.31 -0.52
CA GLU A 107 -16.33 2.80 -1.37
C GLU A 107 -15.20 3.85 -1.49
N LEU A 108 -15.54 5.08 -1.86
CA LEU A 108 -14.58 6.18 -2.01
C LEU A 108 -13.89 6.54 -0.69
N ALA A 109 -14.60 6.50 0.44
CA ALA A 109 -13.99 6.76 1.74
C ALA A 109 -13.03 5.64 2.19
N GLN A 110 -13.30 4.38 1.83
CA GLN A 110 -12.49 3.23 2.25
C GLN A 110 -11.35 2.90 1.29
N GLN A 111 -11.59 3.06 -0.01
CA GLN A 111 -10.69 2.62 -1.07
C GLN A 111 -10.19 3.82 -1.91
N GLY A 112 -10.85 4.98 -1.90
CA GLY A 112 -10.47 6.09 -2.77
C GLY A 112 -11.03 5.97 -4.19
N ASP A 113 -10.76 6.98 -5.02
CA ASP A 113 -11.20 7.02 -6.42
C ASP A 113 -10.05 6.73 -7.40
N LEU A 114 -10.41 6.39 -8.63
CA LEU A 114 -9.46 6.30 -9.74
C LEU A 114 -9.05 7.71 -10.17
N VAL A 115 -7.75 8.02 -10.16
CA VAL A 115 -7.24 9.35 -10.52
C VAL A 115 -6.24 9.27 -11.67
N LEU A 116 -6.43 10.09 -12.71
CA LEU A 116 -5.46 10.21 -13.80
C LEU A 116 -4.26 11.06 -13.37
N LEU A 117 -3.07 10.47 -13.38
CA LEU A 117 -1.82 11.13 -12.97
C LEU A 117 -0.95 11.58 -14.15
N VAL A 118 -0.97 10.85 -15.26
CA VAL A 118 -0.19 11.19 -16.47
C VAL A 118 -1.09 11.07 -17.69
N ARG A 119 -1.06 12.09 -18.55
CA ARG A 119 -1.74 12.11 -19.84
C ARG A 119 -0.73 12.45 -20.94
N ASN A 120 -0.51 11.51 -21.84
CA ASN A 120 0.40 11.60 -22.99
C ASN A 120 1.79 12.13 -22.59
N GLY A 121 2.44 11.47 -21.65
CA GLY A 121 3.77 11.83 -21.15
C GLY A 121 3.85 13.07 -20.25
N CYS A 122 2.73 13.73 -19.96
CA CYS A 122 2.69 14.90 -19.08
C CYS A 122 1.93 14.63 -17.77
N LEU A 123 2.45 15.16 -16.67
CA LEU A 123 1.88 15.04 -15.32
C LEU A 123 0.64 15.92 -15.15
N GLU A 124 -0.38 15.37 -14.51
CA GLU A 124 -1.58 16.10 -14.05
C GLU A 124 -1.33 16.64 -12.63
N LEU A 125 -0.59 17.75 -12.54
CA LEU A 125 -0.13 18.33 -11.26
C LEU A 125 -1.25 18.62 -10.27
N ALA A 126 -2.39 19.12 -10.74
CA ALA A 126 -3.54 19.38 -9.87
C ALA A 126 -4.09 18.10 -9.24
N ALA A 127 -4.17 17.01 -10.01
CA ALA A 127 -4.61 15.71 -9.51
C ALA A 127 -3.60 15.12 -8.51
N MET A 128 -2.31 15.25 -8.80
CA MET A 128 -1.23 14.84 -7.88
C MET A 128 -1.28 15.61 -6.56
N GLN A 129 -1.53 16.92 -6.61
CA GLN A 129 -1.66 17.76 -5.41
C GLN A 129 -2.88 17.37 -4.57
N GLN A 130 -4.02 17.08 -5.19
CA GLN A 130 -5.23 16.59 -4.49
C GLN A 130 -5.00 15.25 -3.80
N GLN A 131 -4.16 14.38 -4.37
CA GLN A 131 -3.82 13.07 -3.83
C GLN A 131 -2.58 13.09 -2.91
N ALA A 132 -2.02 14.28 -2.61
CA ALA A 132 -0.78 14.44 -1.86
C ALA A 132 0.37 13.55 -2.36
N LEU A 133 0.42 13.30 -3.68
CA LEU A 133 1.41 12.43 -4.32
C LEU A 133 2.52 13.27 -4.93
N SER A 134 3.75 13.08 -4.46
CA SER A 134 4.91 13.79 -5.02
C SER A 134 5.36 13.19 -6.36
N GLN A 135 6.07 13.99 -7.16
CA GLN A 135 6.65 13.52 -8.43
C GLN A 135 7.62 12.36 -8.21
N GLU A 136 8.47 12.45 -7.20
CA GLU A 136 9.43 11.38 -6.86
C GLU A 136 8.76 10.08 -6.43
N GLN A 137 7.63 10.15 -5.72
CA GLN A 137 6.85 8.96 -5.37
C GLN A 137 6.28 8.29 -6.64
N LEU A 138 5.67 9.07 -7.53
CA LEU A 138 5.16 8.55 -8.80
C LEU A 138 6.30 7.98 -9.67
N PHE A 139 7.44 8.67 -9.75
CA PHE A 139 8.62 8.18 -10.47
C PHE A 139 9.16 6.89 -9.86
N GLY A 140 9.17 6.77 -8.52
CA GLY A 140 9.51 5.51 -7.84
C GLY A 140 8.58 4.36 -8.23
N MET A 141 7.26 4.61 -8.26
CA MET A 141 6.27 3.61 -8.68
C MET A 141 6.46 3.19 -10.13
N LEU A 142 6.71 4.15 -11.04
CA LEU A 142 6.95 3.86 -12.46
C LEU A 142 8.29 3.13 -12.71
N ARG A 143 9.33 3.45 -11.94
CA ARG A 143 10.63 2.75 -11.99
C ARG A 143 10.51 1.28 -11.58
N ASN A 144 9.67 0.96 -10.60
CA ASN A 144 9.39 -0.43 -10.21
C ASN A 144 8.77 -1.24 -11.37
N GLU A 145 8.08 -0.56 -12.29
CA GLU A 145 7.47 -1.13 -13.49
C GLU A 145 8.38 -1.02 -14.74
N GLN A 146 9.68 -0.76 -14.53
CA GLN A 146 10.70 -0.66 -15.57
C GLN A 146 10.42 0.43 -16.63
N ILE A 147 9.78 1.53 -16.23
CA ILE A 147 9.67 2.74 -17.06
C ILE A 147 10.90 3.62 -16.81
N ALA A 148 11.52 4.12 -17.87
CA ALA A 148 12.69 4.99 -17.77
C ALA A 148 12.35 6.47 -18.01
N GLN A 149 11.30 6.74 -18.79
CA GLN A 149 10.90 8.11 -19.13
C GLN A 149 9.40 8.27 -19.39
N LEU A 150 8.87 9.47 -19.14
CA LEU A 150 7.42 9.73 -19.26
C LEU A 150 6.92 9.64 -20.72
N GLY A 151 7.79 9.84 -21.71
CA GLY A 151 7.46 9.74 -23.12
C GLY A 151 7.09 8.33 -23.60
N GLU A 152 7.32 7.31 -22.77
CA GLU A 152 6.80 5.95 -22.99
C GLU A 152 5.30 5.82 -22.67
N LEU A 153 4.73 6.76 -21.90
CA LEU A 153 3.44 6.59 -21.23
C LEU A 153 2.33 7.38 -21.91
N LYS A 154 1.28 6.68 -22.35
CA LYS A 154 0.05 7.30 -22.85
C LYS A 154 -0.84 7.77 -21.70
N ARG A 155 -1.07 6.90 -20.71
CA ARG A 155 -1.89 7.20 -19.53
C ARG A 155 -1.34 6.49 -18.31
N VAL A 156 -1.45 7.15 -17.16
CA VAL A 156 -1.15 6.58 -15.86
C VAL A 156 -2.28 6.92 -14.90
N TYR A 157 -2.77 5.92 -14.18
CA TYR A 157 -3.84 6.06 -13.20
C TYR A 157 -3.36 5.61 -11.82
N LEU A 158 -3.77 6.34 -10.78
CA LEU A 158 -3.74 5.89 -9.41
C LEU A 158 -5.03 5.12 -9.13
N GLU A 159 -4.88 3.83 -8.85
CA GLU A 159 -5.98 2.95 -8.48
C GLU A 159 -6.33 3.11 -7.00
N ALA A 160 -7.55 2.74 -6.63
CA ALA A 160 -8.05 2.78 -5.25
C ALA A 160 -7.18 1.97 -4.25
N ASN A 161 -6.50 0.93 -4.70
CA ASN A 161 -5.56 0.18 -3.85
C ASN A 161 -4.19 0.88 -3.66
N GLY A 162 -4.03 2.12 -4.13
CA GLY A 162 -2.78 2.88 -4.09
C GLY A 162 -1.73 2.44 -5.11
N ARG A 163 -2.06 1.50 -6.00
CA ARG A 163 -1.16 1.06 -7.08
C ARG A 163 -1.35 1.93 -8.30
N VAL A 164 -0.34 1.92 -9.15
CA VAL A 164 -0.38 2.62 -10.42
C VAL A 164 -0.66 1.63 -11.54
N SER A 165 -1.62 1.96 -12.40
CA SER A 165 -1.82 1.28 -13.68
C SER A 165 -1.44 2.21 -14.82
N PHE A 166 -0.91 1.67 -15.92
CA PHE A 166 -0.43 2.48 -17.03
C PHE A 166 -0.64 1.82 -18.39
N TYR A 167 -0.69 2.67 -19.41
CA TYR A 167 -0.75 2.28 -20.81
C TYR A 167 0.45 2.91 -21.53
N LYS A 168 1.30 2.08 -22.15
CA LYS A 168 2.43 2.55 -22.95
C LYS A 168 2.00 3.01 -24.35
N LEU A 169 2.80 3.87 -24.95
CA LEU A 169 2.70 4.22 -26.36
C LEU A 169 3.33 3.09 -27.22
N PRO A 170 2.81 2.82 -28.43
CA PRO A 170 3.41 1.83 -29.33
C PRO A 170 4.83 2.18 -29.78
N LYS A 171 5.11 3.49 -29.87
CA LYS A 171 6.44 4.04 -30.11
C LYS A 171 6.69 5.09 -29.02
N PRO A 172 7.80 4.98 -28.25
CA PRO A 172 8.14 5.99 -27.27
C PRO A 172 8.36 7.33 -27.99
N GLN A 173 7.92 8.39 -27.33
CA GLN A 173 8.16 9.75 -27.76
C GLN A 173 9.24 10.36 -26.84
N PRO A 174 9.89 11.45 -27.28
CA PRO A 174 10.75 12.24 -26.42
C PRO A 174 9.99 12.65 -25.15
N GLY A 175 10.62 12.51 -23.98
CA GLY A 175 9.96 12.82 -22.71
C GLY A 175 10.92 13.05 -21.56
N LEU A 176 10.34 13.31 -20.39
CA LEU A 176 11.08 13.55 -19.16
C LEU A 176 11.63 12.23 -18.62
N SER A 177 12.96 12.15 -18.49
CA SER A 177 13.61 11.05 -17.79
C SER A 177 13.21 11.03 -16.31
N ILE A 178 12.77 9.87 -15.82
CA ILE A 178 12.39 9.68 -14.41
C ILE A 178 13.49 8.98 -13.60
N LEU A 179 14.64 8.73 -14.21
CA LEU A 179 15.77 8.08 -13.56
C LEU A 179 16.53 9.09 -12.66
N PRO A 180 16.97 8.67 -11.46
CA PRO A 180 17.80 9.52 -10.60
C PRO A 180 19.11 9.91 -11.32
N ARG A 181 19.49 11.19 -11.28
CA ARG A 181 20.84 11.63 -11.69
C ARG A 181 21.82 11.39 -10.53
N PRO A 182 23.06 10.88 -10.77
CA PRO A 182 23.79 10.83 -12.04
C PRO A 182 24.08 9.39 -12.51
N ALA A 183 23.13 8.73 -13.19
CA ALA A 183 23.39 7.43 -13.79
C ALA A 183 24.12 7.57 -15.15
N ALA A 184 25.38 8.00 -15.14
CA ALA A 184 26.27 8.01 -16.31
C ALA A 184 26.53 6.59 -16.90
N ALA A 185 25.96 5.54 -16.31
CA ALA A 185 26.16 4.14 -16.69
C ALA A 185 24.87 3.36 -16.97
N ALA A 186 23.67 3.96 -16.78
CA ALA A 186 22.45 3.30 -17.23
C ALA A 186 22.30 3.57 -18.73
N PRO A 187 22.08 2.53 -19.57
CA PRO A 187 21.72 2.75 -20.96
C PRO A 187 20.38 3.49 -20.95
N ALA A 188 20.43 4.82 -21.11
CA ALA A 188 19.26 5.58 -21.46
C ALA A 188 18.67 4.89 -22.70
N PRO A 189 17.37 4.54 -22.73
CA PRO A 189 16.71 4.37 -24.02
C PRO A 189 17.00 5.67 -24.77
N ALA A 190 17.71 5.56 -25.89
CA ALA A 190 18.38 6.60 -26.68
C ALA A 190 18.79 7.87 -25.89
N GLY A 191 20.11 8.08 -25.78
CA GLY A 191 20.71 9.24 -25.11
C GLY A 191 20.03 10.59 -25.43
N PRO A 192 20.23 11.61 -24.57
CA PRO A 192 19.49 12.87 -24.62
C PRO A 192 19.42 13.44 -26.03
N LEU A 193 18.23 13.90 -26.44
CA LEU A 193 18.01 14.64 -27.68
C LEU A 193 18.24 16.12 -27.41
N PRO A 194 19.43 16.69 -27.71
CA PRO A 194 19.80 18.05 -27.31
C PRO A 194 18.90 19.14 -27.93
N GLU A 195 18.29 18.85 -29.09
CA GLU A 195 17.41 19.75 -29.82
C GLU A 195 16.00 19.87 -29.21
N GLN A 196 15.63 18.98 -28.28
CA GLN A 196 14.30 18.98 -27.68
C GLN A 196 14.37 19.13 -26.17
N ARG A 197 13.61 20.10 -25.66
CA ARG A 197 13.50 20.35 -24.22
C ARG A 197 12.17 19.85 -23.68
N VAL A 198 12.19 19.46 -22.42
CA VAL A 198 11.03 19.02 -21.67
C VAL A 198 10.96 19.77 -20.35
N CYS A 199 9.76 20.17 -19.93
CA CYS A 199 9.55 20.81 -18.66
C CYS A 199 9.82 19.81 -17.52
N ALA A 200 10.73 20.14 -16.61
CA ALA A 200 11.08 19.29 -15.47
C ALA A 200 9.89 19.08 -14.51
N THR A 201 8.96 20.02 -14.47
CA THR A 201 7.83 19.99 -13.54
C THR A 201 6.64 19.20 -14.08
N CYS A 202 6.24 19.39 -15.34
CA CYS A 202 5.04 18.73 -15.88
C CYS A 202 5.31 17.71 -16.98
N GLY A 203 6.54 17.57 -17.47
CA GLY A 203 6.86 16.64 -18.56
C GLY A 203 6.39 17.09 -19.95
N LEU A 204 5.95 18.35 -20.12
CA LEU A 204 5.59 18.89 -21.43
C LEU A 204 6.83 19.02 -22.32
N VAL A 205 6.81 18.35 -23.48
CA VAL A 205 7.81 18.53 -24.53
C VAL A 205 7.57 19.88 -25.21
N ALA A 206 8.61 20.68 -25.28
CA ALA A 206 8.55 22.04 -25.74
C ALA A 206 8.57 22.10 -27.27
N SER A 207 7.67 22.90 -27.88
CA SER A 207 7.83 23.33 -29.28
C SER A 207 9.04 24.26 -29.40
N PRO A 208 9.71 24.38 -30.56
CA PRO A 208 10.83 25.31 -30.78
C PRO A 208 10.56 26.77 -30.33
N THR A 209 9.29 27.16 -30.22
CA THR A 209 8.83 28.48 -29.74
C THR A 209 8.73 28.62 -28.22
N ASP A 210 8.80 27.54 -27.46
CA ASP A 210 8.29 27.47 -26.07
C ASP A 210 9.38 27.60 -24.99
N HIS A 211 10.65 27.51 -25.37
CA HIS A 211 11.78 27.49 -24.44
C HIS A 211 12.85 28.55 -24.77
N ALA A 212 12.58 29.40 -25.76
CA ALA A 212 13.35 30.60 -26.09
C ALA A 212 13.11 31.73 -25.06
N GLY A 213 13.15 31.42 -23.76
CA GLY A 213 12.99 32.39 -22.66
C GLY A 213 11.57 32.53 -22.10
N THR A 214 10.68 31.54 -22.27
CA THR A 214 9.28 31.62 -21.81
C THR A 214 8.91 30.51 -20.81
N HIS A 215 7.97 30.84 -19.92
CA HIS A 215 7.37 29.95 -18.93
C HIS A 215 6.67 28.76 -19.62
N CYS A 216 6.67 27.58 -19.00
CA CYS A 216 5.94 26.43 -19.52
C CYS A 216 4.45 26.74 -19.68
N ARG A 217 3.90 26.57 -20.90
CA ARG A 217 2.50 26.87 -21.21
C ARG A 217 1.48 26.03 -20.42
N ARG A 218 1.88 24.89 -19.87
CA ARG A 218 1.00 23.99 -19.11
C ARG A 218 1.04 24.25 -17.60
N CYS A 219 2.21 24.50 -17.03
CA CYS A 219 2.36 24.61 -15.56
C CYS A 219 2.99 25.92 -15.07
N GLY A 220 3.41 26.81 -15.97
CA GLY A 220 4.04 28.09 -15.65
C GLY A 220 5.47 28.00 -15.10
N ALA A 221 6.09 26.81 -15.07
CA ALA A 221 7.43 26.62 -14.55
C ALA A 221 8.52 26.91 -15.59
N ASP A 222 9.72 27.29 -15.12
CA ASP A 222 10.84 27.74 -15.98
C ASP A 222 11.97 26.73 -16.10
N ASN A 223 11.80 25.57 -15.46
CA ASN A 223 12.82 24.54 -15.43
C ASN A 223 12.68 23.61 -16.63
N TRP A 224 13.66 23.68 -17.53
CA TRP A 224 13.71 22.90 -18.77
C TRP A 224 14.92 21.97 -18.76
N LEU A 225 14.69 20.71 -19.13
CA LEU A 225 15.71 19.66 -19.22
C LEU A 225 15.78 19.11 -20.65
N PRO A 226 16.89 18.49 -21.08
CA PRO A 226 16.93 17.78 -22.36
C PRO A 226 15.98 16.57 -22.31
N ALA A 227 15.24 16.34 -23.40
CA ALA A 227 14.36 15.18 -23.54
C ALA A 227 15.18 13.89 -23.77
N THR A 228 14.65 12.76 -23.34
CA THR A 228 15.21 11.40 -23.56
C THR A 228 14.21 10.53 -24.33
N LEU A 229 14.65 9.47 -25.02
CA LEU A 229 13.79 8.67 -25.90
C LEU A 229 13.89 7.15 -25.69
#